data_AF-A0A1G7GD54-F1
#
_entry.id   AF-A0A1G7GD54-F1
#
_cell.length_a   1.000
_cell.length_b   1.000
_cell.length_c   1.000
_cell.angle_alpha   90.00
_cell.angle_beta   90.00
_cell.angle_gamma   90.00
#
_symmetry.space_group_name_H-M   'P 1'
#
loop_
_entity.id
_entity.type
_entity.pdbx_description
1 polymer ?
#
loop_
_entity_poly.entity_id
_entity_poly.type
_entity_poly.pdbx_seq_one_letter_code
_entity_poly.pdbx_strand_id
1 'polypeptide(L)'
;MKKYTSIFFLFALAIGCKKKEQLKESTWTANGETFTAVAKPSLGKAIAVLASDDAHNRFSIAFNAPYFPTEGTLTLGTPAADGDVNVNFYYHDVFYIQLNSNTTVNVSLFNNKTHYTLPPLWFFNYYNHADSVLIAGDFYEP
;
A
#
# COMPACT_ATOMS: atom_id res chain seq x y z
N MET A 1 18.24 -3.04 -69.93
CA MET A 1 17.64 -4.04 -69.00
C MET A 1 18.66 -4.41 -67.93
N LYS A 2 18.20 -4.66 -66.68
CA LYS A 2 18.94 -4.94 -65.42
C LYS A 2 19.50 -3.67 -64.74
N LYS A 3 18.81 -2.95 -63.83
CA LYS A 3 18.30 -3.25 -62.47
C LYS A 3 19.33 -3.95 -61.58
N TYR A 4 19.89 -3.24 -60.59
CA TYR A 4 20.02 -3.65 -59.17
C TYR A 4 20.28 -2.42 -58.26
N THR A 5 19.19 -1.91 -57.69
CA THR A 5 19.01 -1.51 -56.28
C THR A 5 19.78 -2.42 -55.31
N SER A 6 20.33 -2.04 -54.15
CA SER A 6 19.92 -1.04 -53.16
C SER A 6 21.12 -0.64 -52.29
N ILE A 7 21.23 0.65 -52.00
CA ILE A 7 22.03 1.25 -50.93
C ILE A 7 21.11 1.47 -49.73
N PHE A 8 21.63 1.22 -48.52
CA PHE A 8 21.19 1.75 -47.22
C PHE A 8 19.74 1.47 -46.77
N PHE A 9 19.60 0.78 -45.64
CA PHE A 9 18.97 1.29 -44.41
C PHE A 9 18.92 0.15 -43.38
N LEU A 10 20.03 -0.10 -42.69
CA LEU A 10 20.02 -0.81 -41.41
C LEU A 10 19.71 0.22 -40.31
N PHE A 11 18.49 0.76 -40.33
CA PHE A 11 18.00 1.60 -39.24
C PHE A 11 17.46 0.71 -38.13
N ALA A 12 18.27 0.62 -37.07
CA ALA A 12 17.84 0.63 -35.69
C ALA A 12 16.48 -0.04 -35.36
N LEU A 13 16.49 -1.37 -35.20
CA LEU A 13 15.56 -2.05 -34.30
C LEU A 13 16.00 -1.83 -32.84
N ALA A 14 16.11 -0.58 -32.42
CA ALA A 14 16.03 -0.23 -31.01
C ALA A 14 14.54 -0.03 -30.69
N ILE A 15 13.76 -1.13 -30.77
CA ILE A 15 12.45 -1.16 -30.13
C ILE A 15 12.77 -1.06 -28.65
N GLY A 16 12.67 0.15 -28.12
CA GLY A 16 12.82 0.44 -26.71
C GLY A 16 11.89 -0.48 -25.94
N CYS A 17 12.46 -1.55 -25.40
CA CYS A 17 11.82 -2.36 -24.38
C CYS A 17 11.66 -1.40 -23.20
N LYS A 18 10.51 -0.72 -23.13
CA LYS A 18 10.15 0.06 -21.96
C LYS A 18 10.15 -0.94 -20.82
N LYS A 19 11.19 -0.88 -19.97
CA LYS A 19 11.31 -1.71 -18.78
C LYS A 19 10.01 -1.51 -18.01
N LYS A 20 9.16 -2.54 -17.98
CA LYS A 20 7.88 -2.48 -17.29
C LYS A 20 8.22 -2.16 -15.84
N GLU A 21 7.74 -1.03 -15.33
CA GLU A 21 7.99 -0.64 -13.94
C GLU A 21 7.33 -1.72 -13.08
N GLN A 22 8.17 -2.51 -12.41
CA GLN A 22 7.70 -3.56 -11.52
C GLN A 22 7.33 -2.85 -10.21
N LEU A 23 6.04 -2.63 -10.01
CA LEU A 23 5.52 -2.03 -8.79
C LEU A 23 5.87 -2.93 -7.60
N LYS A 24 6.25 -2.31 -6.49
CA LYS A 24 6.59 -3.02 -5.26
C LYS A 24 5.30 -3.49 -4.59
N GLU A 25 5.25 -4.75 -4.18
CA GLU A 25 4.12 -5.31 -3.44
C GLU A 25 4.25 -5.01 -1.94
N SER A 26 3.15 -4.57 -1.34
CA SER A 26 2.94 -4.57 0.10
C SER A 26 2.67 -6.00 0.58
N THR A 27 3.11 -6.32 1.80
CA THR A 27 2.90 -7.63 2.43
C THR A 27 2.38 -7.45 3.84
N TRP A 28 1.37 -8.21 4.24
CA TRP A 28 0.87 -8.22 5.61
C TRP A 28 0.47 -9.62 6.04
N THR A 29 0.45 -9.86 7.34
CA THR A 29 -0.04 -11.09 7.94
C THR A 29 -1.30 -10.82 8.73
N ALA A 30 -2.28 -11.73 8.70
CA ALA A 30 -3.44 -11.73 9.59
C ALA A 30 -3.58 -13.12 10.23
N ASN A 31 -3.46 -13.21 11.55
CA ASN A 31 -3.45 -14.47 12.31
C ASN A 31 -2.51 -15.55 11.72
N GLY A 32 -1.38 -15.12 11.14
CA GLY A 32 -0.36 -16.00 10.56
C GLY A 32 -0.54 -16.34 9.08
N GLU A 33 -1.65 -15.95 8.45
CA GLU A 33 -1.81 -16.02 7.00
C GLU A 33 -1.20 -14.79 6.33
N THR A 34 -0.45 -14.97 5.24
CA THR A 34 0.26 -13.89 4.54
C THR A 34 -0.45 -13.50 3.26
N PHE A 35 -0.58 -12.19 3.05
CA PHE A 35 -1.18 -11.59 1.88
C PHE A 35 -0.21 -10.62 1.22
N THR A 36 -0.31 -10.48 -0.10
CA THR A 36 0.44 -9.48 -0.87
C THR A 36 -0.49 -8.72 -1.80
N ALA A 37 -0.22 -7.43 -2.00
CA ALA A 37 -0.94 -6.61 -2.96
C ALA A 37 -0.13 -5.37 -3.37
N VAL A 38 -0.34 -4.91 -4.59
CA VAL A 38 0.15 -3.59 -5.01
C VAL A 38 -0.79 -2.52 -4.50
N ALA A 39 -0.24 -1.53 -3.82
CA ALA A 39 -1.01 -0.42 -3.29
C ALA A 39 -1.45 0.56 -4.39
N LYS A 40 -2.60 1.21 -4.19
CA LYS A 40 -3.15 2.24 -5.07
C LYS A 40 -3.31 3.55 -4.29
N PRO A 41 -2.58 4.60 -4.65
CA PRO A 41 -2.67 5.90 -4.01
C PRO A 41 -3.89 6.66 -4.49
N SER A 42 -4.51 7.41 -3.59
CA SER A 42 -5.55 8.39 -3.87
C SER A 42 -5.31 9.64 -3.03
N LEU A 43 -5.18 10.81 -3.69
CA LEU A 43 -4.95 12.09 -3.03
C LEU A 43 -6.22 12.93 -3.02
N GLY A 44 -6.71 13.26 -1.84
CA GLY A 44 -7.79 14.21 -1.62
C GLY A 44 -7.28 15.56 -1.09
N LYS A 45 -8.20 16.52 -0.93
CA LYS A 45 -7.86 17.86 -0.43
C LYS A 45 -7.42 17.90 1.04
N ALA A 46 -7.81 16.89 1.82
CA ALA A 46 -7.50 16.81 3.25
C ALA A 46 -6.95 15.44 3.68
N ILE A 47 -7.14 14.40 2.85
CA ILE A 47 -6.80 13.02 3.18
C ILE A 47 -6.11 12.40 1.97
N ALA A 48 -5.01 11.68 2.23
CA ALA A 48 -4.36 10.79 1.30
C ALA A 48 -4.65 9.34 1.70
N VAL A 49 -4.88 8.46 0.73
CA VAL A 49 -5.22 7.05 0.98
C VAL A 49 -4.30 6.16 0.17
N LEU A 50 -3.75 5.14 0.82
CA LEU A 50 -3.01 4.04 0.21
C LEU A 50 -3.79 2.75 0.48
N ALA A 51 -4.34 2.11 -0.55
CA ALA A 51 -5.18 0.92 -0.38
C ALA A 51 -4.93 -0.14 -1.44
N SER A 52 -5.20 -1.41 -1.11
CA SER A 52 -5.27 -2.49 -2.12
C SER A 52 -6.71 -2.72 -2.61
N ASP A 53 -6.85 -3.35 -3.77
CA ASP A 53 -8.13 -3.53 -4.47
C ASP A 53 -8.73 -4.93 -4.40
N ASP A 54 -8.13 -5.84 -3.62
CA ASP A 54 -8.70 -7.16 -3.41
C ASP A 54 -10.08 -7.07 -2.72
N ALA A 55 -11.01 -7.92 -3.17
CA ALA A 55 -12.39 -7.88 -2.71
C ALA A 55 -12.54 -8.38 -1.26
N HIS A 56 -11.74 -9.37 -0.87
CA HIS A 56 -11.91 -10.18 0.34
C HIS A 56 -10.83 -9.88 1.40
N ASN A 57 -9.59 -9.63 0.95
CA ASN A 57 -8.41 -9.46 1.78
C ASN A 57 -7.64 -8.21 1.32
N ARG A 58 -7.97 -7.05 1.88
CA ARG A 58 -7.36 -5.77 1.50
C ARG A 58 -7.00 -4.91 2.70
N PHE A 59 -6.08 -3.98 2.50
CA PHE A 59 -5.74 -2.96 3.48
C PHE A 59 -6.15 -1.57 2.96
N SER A 60 -6.37 -0.65 3.89
CA SER A 60 -6.44 0.79 3.60
C SER A 60 -5.73 1.55 4.71
N ILE A 61 -4.85 2.47 4.30
CA ILE A 61 -4.12 3.39 5.16
C ILE A 61 -4.52 4.81 4.73
N ALA A 62 -5.24 5.51 5.59
CA ALA A 62 -5.72 6.87 5.35
C ALA A 62 -4.97 7.86 6.24
N PHE A 63 -4.26 8.80 5.64
CA PHE A 63 -3.49 9.84 6.32
C PHE A 63 -4.34 11.09 6.46
N ASN A 64 -4.34 11.70 7.65
CA ASN A 64 -5.02 12.98 7.91
C ASN A 64 -4.21 14.18 7.37
N ALA A 65 -3.76 14.07 6.12
CA ALA A 65 -3.01 15.05 5.38
C ALA A 65 -3.25 14.87 3.87
N PRO A 66 -3.14 15.92 3.03
CA PRO A 66 -3.29 15.83 1.58
C PRO A 66 -2.04 15.27 0.86
N TYR A 67 -1.15 14.59 1.59
CA TYR A 67 0.10 14.03 1.09
C TYR A 67 0.45 12.75 1.85
N PHE A 68 1.32 11.93 1.26
CA PHE A 68 1.90 10.76 1.90
C PHE A 68 3.10 11.19 2.76
N PRO A 69 3.08 10.98 4.09
CA PRO A 69 4.24 11.25 4.94
C PRO A 69 5.39 10.35 4.52
N THR A 70 6.62 10.87 4.44
CA THR A 70 7.78 10.15 3.89
C THR A 70 8.77 9.63 4.94
N GLU A 71 8.67 10.11 6.18
CA GLU A 71 9.52 9.72 7.30
C GLU A 71 8.84 9.98 8.64
N GLY A 72 9.34 9.31 9.69
CA GLY A 72 8.92 9.54 11.07
C GLY A 72 8.03 8.44 11.63
N THR A 73 7.21 8.80 12.61
CA THR A 73 6.31 7.89 13.33
C THR A 73 4.94 8.53 13.38
N LEU A 74 3.93 7.82 12.89
CA LEU A 74 2.55 8.29 12.81
C LEU A 74 1.71 7.59 13.86
N THR A 75 0.93 8.35 14.63
CA THR A 75 0.01 7.82 15.63
C THR A 75 -1.22 7.25 14.94
N LEU A 76 -1.61 6.02 15.27
CA LEU A 76 -2.85 5.44 14.75
C LEU A 76 -4.05 6.12 15.39
N GLY A 77 -4.98 6.58 14.55
CA GLY A 77 -6.31 7.01 14.94
C GLY A 77 -7.18 5.84 15.36
N THR A 78 -8.22 6.16 16.10
CA THR A 78 -9.28 5.23 16.52
C THR A 78 -10.64 5.85 16.22
N PRO A 79 -11.74 5.09 16.28
CA PRO A 79 -13.08 5.67 16.19
C PRO A 79 -13.39 6.74 17.25
N ALA A 80 -12.66 6.74 18.39
CA ALA A 80 -12.91 7.63 19.52
C ALA A 80 -11.95 8.84 19.58
N ALA A 81 -10.85 8.82 18.83
CA ALA A 81 -9.82 9.86 18.86
C ALA A 81 -9.07 9.92 17.53
N ASP A 82 -8.85 11.14 17.05
CA ASP A 82 -8.04 11.38 15.85
C ASP A 82 -6.58 11.03 16.10
N GLY A 83 -5.96 10.37 15.12
CA GLY A 83 -4.51 10.19 15.03
C GLY A 83 -3.97 10.79 13.73
N ASP A 84 -2.71 10.57 13.43
CA ASP A 84 -2.10 11.00 12.17
C ASP A 84 -2.57 10.13 10.99
N VAL A 85 -2.87 8.86 11.27
CA VAL A 85 -3.20 7.84 10.26
C VAL A 85 -4.27 6.87 10.76
N ASN A 86 -5.21 6.49 9.91
CA ASN A 86 -6.18 5.43 10.16
C ASN A 86 -5.83 4.20 9.31
N VAL A 87 -5.70 3.04 9.94
CA VAL A 87 -5.43 1.77 9.26
C VAL A 87 -6.62 0.84 9.47
N ASN A 88 -7.06 0.18 8.41
CA ASN A 88 -8.11 -0.83 8.47
C ASN A 88 -7.86 -1.94 7.45
N PHE A 89 -8.48 -3.08 7.71
CA PHE A 89 -8.32 -4.29 6.90
C PHE A 89 -9.68 -4.93 6.61
N TYR A 90 -9.82 -5.49 5.43
CA TYR A 90 -10.74 -6.59 5.20
C TYR A 90 -9.93 -7.88 5.28
N TYR A 91 -10.40 -8.85 6.07
CA TYR A 91 -9.85 -10.19 6.16
C TYR A 91 -11.01 -11.19 6.10
N HIS A 92 -11.03 -12.03 5.06
CA HIS A 92 -12.16 -12.91 4.74
C HIS A 92 -13.51 -12.18 4.75
N ASP A 93 -13.59 -11.04 4.04
CA ASP A 93 -14.78 -10.18 3.91
C ASP A 93 -15.21 -9.44 5.20
N VAL A 94 -14.52 -9.66 6.32
CA VAL A 94 -14.82 -8.99 7.58
C VAL A 94 -13.98 -7.72 7.72
N PHE A 95 -14.63 -6.61 8.08
CA PHE A 95 -13.99 -5.32 8.25
C PHE A 95 -13.43 -5.17 9.67
N TYR A 96 -12.12 -5.02 9.77
CA TYR A 96 -11.37 -4.91 11.02
C TYR A 96 -10.75 -3.52 11.18
N ILE A 97 -10.92 -2.96 12.37
CA ILE A 97 -10.46 -1.62 12.74
C ILE A 97 -9.60 -1.65 14.00
N GLN A 98 -8.76 -0.62 14.16
CA GLN A 98 -7.99 -0.40 15.37
C GLN A 98 -8.84 0.30 16.45
N LEU A 99 -8.75 -0.17 17.70
CA LEU A 99 -9.46 0.44 18.84
C LEU A 99 -8.54 1.11 19.87
N ASN A 100 -7.24 0.87 19.85
CA ASN A 100 -6.28 1.44 20.81
C ASN A 100 -5.48 2.60 20.20
N SER A 101 -5.44 3.74 20.89
CA SER A 101 -4.91 5.03 20.41
C SER A 101 -3.41 5.22 20.64
N ASN A 102 -2.70 4.27 21.25
CA ASN A 102 -1.29 4.44 21.63
C ASN A 102 -0.32 3.65 20.73
N THR A 103 -0.77 3.23 19.55
CA THR A 103 0.07 2.50 18.59
C THR A 103 0.54 3.42 17.48
N THR A 104 1.67 3.08 16.87
CA THR A 104 2.28 3.87 15.81
C THR A 104 2.58 3.05 14.56
N VAL A 105 2.55 3.70 13.40
CA VAL A 105 3.14 3.23 12.14
C VAL A 105 4.48 3.91 11.95
N ASN A 106 5.52 3.15 11.66
CA ASN A 106 6.83 3.71 11.32
C ASN A 106 6.88 4.01 9.82
N VAL A 107 7.43 5.17 9.48
CA VAL A 107 7.58 5.64 8.11
C VAL A 107 9.05 5.80 7.80
N SER A 108 9.47 5.20 6.69
CA SER A 108 10.84 5.29 6.21
C SER A 108 10.88 5.34 4.69
N LEU A 109 12.07 5.60 4.14
CA LEU A 109 12.31 5.51 2.71
C LEU A 109 12.96 4.17 2.38
N PHE A 110 12.40 3.47 1.40
CA PHE A 110 12.99 2.30 0.79
C PHE A 110 13.14 2.55 -0.71
N ASN A 111 14.37 2.65 -1.21
CA ASN A 111 14.67 2.96 -2.62
C ASN A 111 13.94 4.23 -3.14
N ASN A 112 13.93 5.30 -2.34
CA ASN A 112 13.24 6.57 -2.62
C ASN A 112 11.71 6.49 -2.73
N LYS A 113 11.10 5.35 -2.38
CA LYS A 113 9.65 5.21 -2.19
C LYS A 113 9.34 5.10 -0.72
N THR A 114 8.18 5.61 -0.33
CA THR A 114 7.76 5.56 1.05
C THR A 114 7.40 4.13 1.46
N HIS A 115 7.85 3.75 2.65
CA HIS A 115 7.61 2.45 3.27
C HIS A 115 7.03 2.66 4.67
N TYR A 116 5.87 2.06 4.89
CA TYR A 116 5.13 2.07 6.15
C TYR A 116 5.21 0.70 6.80
N THR A 117 5.71 0.63 8.04
CA THR A 117 5.75 -0.62 8.81
C THR A 117 4.75 -0.55 9.95
N LEU A 118 3.81 -1.50 9.96
CA LEU A 118 2.86 -1.74 11.03
C LEU A 118 3.37 -2.89 11.91
N PRO A 119 3.75 -2.62 13.17
CA PRO A 119 4.08 -3.70 14.09
C PRO A 119 2.85 -4.58 14.37
N PRO A 120 3.04 -5.84 14.84
CA PRO A 120 1.93 -6.70 15.21
C PRO A 120 0.95 -6.03 16.18
N LEU A 121 -0.32 -5.95 15.78
CA LEU A 121 -1.37 -5.24 16.49
C LEU A 121 -2.72 -5.94 16.34
N TRP A 122 -3.53 -5.91 17.39
CA TRP A 122 -4.87 -6.46 17.38
C TRP A 122 -5.86 -5.51 16.73
N PHE A 123 -6.47 -5.95 15.64
CA PHE A 123 -7.61 -5.29 15.03
C PHE A 123 -8.90 -6.05 15.39
N PHE A 124 -10.00 -5.32 15.48
CA PHE A 124 -11.27 -5.83 15.96
C PHE A 124 -12.33 -5.70 14.88
N ASN A 125 -13.16 -6.73 14.73
CA ASN A 125 -14.26 -6.72 13.78
C ASN A 125 -15.21 -5.59 14.15
N TYR A 126 -15.46 -4.68 13.20
CA TYR A 126 -16.25 -3.47 13.40
C TYR A 126 -17.67 -3.75 13.95
N TYR A 127 -18.26 -4.88 13.58
CA TYR A 127 -19.61 -5.27 14.00
C TYR A 127 -19.63 -6.18 15.24
N ASN A 128 -18.48 -6.76 15.61
CA ASN A 128 -18.36 -7.66 16.76
C ASN A 128 -16.96 -7.60 17.37
N HIS A 129 -16.74 -6.72 18.35
CA HIS A 129 -15.41 -6.54 18.96
C HIS A 129 -14.90 -7.74 19.79
N ALA A 130 -15.68 -8.81 19.98
CA ALA A 130 -15.17 -10.07 20.54
C ALA A 130 -14.33 -10.87 19.52
N ASP A 131 -14.52 -10.61 18.23
CA ASP A 131 -13.74 -11.15 17.13
C ASP A 131 -12.57 -10.21 16.83
N SER A 132 -11.34 -10.72 16.96
CA SER A 132 -10.12 -9.96 16.75
C SER A 132 -9.06 -10.77 16.02
N VAL A 133 -8.23 -10.04 15.28
CA VAL A 133 -7.16 -10.57 14.45
C VAL A 133 -5.87 -9.83 14.72
N LEU A 134 -4.77 -10.58 14.82
CA LEU A 134 -3.44 -10.00 14.96
C LEU A 134 -2.89 -9.72 13.56
N ILE A 135 -2.61 -8.46 13.27
CA ILE A 135 -2.12 -8.00 11.96
C ILE A 135 -0.77 -7.29 12.10
N ALA A 136 0.16 -7.59 11.19
CA ALA A 136 1.42 -6.88 11.02
C ALA A 136 1.69 -6.71 9.52
N GLY A 137 2.47 -5.71 9.09
CA GLY A 137 2.78 -5.61 7.67
C GLY A 137 3.72 -4.48 7.27
N ASP A 138 4.17 -4.59 6.03
CA ASP A 138 5.00 -3.63 5.33
C ASP A 138 4.27 -3.15 4.07
N PHE A 139 4.02 -1.85 3.99
CA PHE A 139 3.24 -1.24 2.93
C PHE A 139 4.09 -0.25 2.16
N TYR A 140 4.03 -0.32 0.83
CA TYR A 140 4.84 0.50 -0.05
C TYR A 140 3.96 1.41 -0.90
N GLU A 141 4.43 2.63 -1.11
CA GLU A 141 3.97 3.48 -2.20
C GLU A 141 4.34 2.81 -3.55
N PRO A 142 3.41 2.71 -4.53
CA PRO A 142 3.64 1.95 -5.75
C PRO A 142 4.76 2.50 -6.64
#